data_AF-A0A9Q1Q5U8-F1
#
_entry.id   AF-A0A9Q1Q5U8-F1
#
_cell.length_a   1.000
_cell.length_b   1.000
_cell.length_c   1.000
_cell.angle_alpha   90.00
_cell.angle_beta   90.00
_cell.angle_gamma   90.00
#
_symmetry.space_group_name_H-M   'P 1'
#
loop_
_entity.id
_entity.type
_entity.pdbx_description
1 polymer ?
#
loop_
_entity_poly.entity_id
_entity_poly.type
_entity_poly.pdbx_seq_one_letter_code
_entity_poly.pdbx_strand_id
1 'polypeptide(L)'
;MIIRSLEPKLKFLVDRDPVKTSFEEWVRSSHFSRTIAKGPETTTLIWNPHADAHDFDSHTSDLEEISQKNFSAHFSKLSTTFLWLSGTYFHGARRGFQGMQITSGFFQIWRASGITSELQLYCTAIGALVFVTLMLFAGATPFFTLNLSKYAEFLTFYGGLDPVTGGLWLTDIAHHHLAIAILFLIAGHMYRTNWGISHGLKRYYRGL
;
A
#
# COMPACT_ATOMS: atom_id res chain seq x y z
N MET A 1 -33.90 -6.82 29.96
CA MET A 1 -33.32 -5.47 30.04
C MET A 1 -31.96 -5.50 29.33
N ILE A 2 -31.89 -5.11 28.06
CA ILE A 2 -30.62 -5.06 27.31
C ILE A 2 -30.09 -3.63 27.44
N ILE A 3 -29.06 -3.45 28.26
CA ILE A 3 -28.31 -2.19 28.32
C ILE A 3 -27.56 -2.07 26.99
N ARG A 4 -28.14 -1.37 26.02
CA ARG A 4 -27.41 -0.96 24.82
C ARG A 4 -26.41 0.11 25.26
N SER A 5 -25.17 -0.29 25.53
CA SER A 5 -24.04 0.63 25.50
C SER A 5 -24.05 1.28 24.11
N LEU A 6 -24.29 2.60 24.07
CA LEU A 6 -24.16 3.39 22.86
C LEU A 6 -22.67 3.47 22.54
N GLU A 7 -22.18 2.52 21.74
CA GLU A 7 -20.83 2.64 21.17
C GLU A 7 -20.77 3.90 20.31
N PRO A 8 -19.69 4.69 20.39
CA PRO A 8 -19.56 5.91 19.61
C PRO A 8 -19.57 5.57 18.11
N LYS A 9 -20.35 6.34 17.33
CA LYS A 9 -20.36 6.21 15.87
C LYS A 9 -18.99 6.62 15.32
N LEU A 10 -18.44 5.81 14.41
CA LEU A 10 -17.29 6.15 13.58
C LEU A 10 -17.60 7.41 12.78
N LYS A 11 -16.74 8.42 12.90
CA LYS A 11 -16.82 9.66 12.13
C LYS A 11 -15.44 9.93 11.55
N PHE A 12 -15.40 10.47 10.34
CA PHE A 12 -14.19 11.05 9.81
C PHE A 12 -14.00 12.41 10.48
N LEU A 13 -12.93 12.54 11.26
CA LEU A 13 -12.50 13.79 11.86
C LEU A 13 -11.14 14.10 11.22
N VAL A 14 -11.03 15.28 10.63
CA VAL A 14 -9.81 15.74 9.96
C VAL A 14 -9.69 17.22 10.27
N ASP A 15 -8.58 17.60 10.87
CA ASP A 15 -8.23 19.01 11.04
C ASP A 15 -7.78 19.58 9.70
N ARG A 16 -8.27 20.77 9.37
CA ARG A 16 -7.86 21.47 8.15
C ARG A 16 -6.59 22.25 8.41
N ASP A 17 -5.60 22.04 7.55
CA ASP A 17 -4.31 22.72 7.57
C ASP A 17 -3.65 22.74 8.97
N PRO A 18 -3.48 21.57 9.63
CA PRO A 18 -2.92 21.52 10.98
C PRO A 18 -1.46 22.00 11.02
N VAL A 19 -0.74 21.89 9.90
CA VAL A 19 0.63 22.37 9.73
C VAL A 19 0.73 23.14 8.43
N LYS A 20 1.22 24.39 8.50
CA LYS A 20 1.44 25.23 7.32
C LYS A 20 2.58 24.68 6.48
N THR A 21 2.35 24.50 5.18
CA THR A 21 3.41 24.14 4.23
C THR A 21 4.37 25.33 4.03
N SER A 22 5.61 25.20 4.50
CA SER A 22 6.67 26.20 4.31
C SER A 22 8.06 25.54 4.26
N PHE A 23 9.04 26.25 3.69
CA PHE A 23 10.45 25.83 3.70
C PHE A 23 11.20 26.28 4.97
N GLU A 24 10.54 26.94 5.92
CA GLU A 24 11.20 27.56 7.08
C GLU A 24 11.90 26.51 7.96
N GLU A 25 11.23 25.38 8.19
CA GLU A 25 11.79 24.29 9.01
C GLU A 25 12.86 23.46 8.28
N TRP A 26 12.93 23.54 6.95
CA TRP A 26 13.95 22.83 6.16
C TRP A 26 15.35 23.42 6.35
N VAL A 27 15.42 24.71 6.67
CA VAL A 27 16.68 25.39 6.99
C VAL A 27 17.22 24.95 8.37
N ARG A 28 16.35 24.40 9.23
CA ARG A 28 16.69 23.90 10.56
C ARG A 28 16.72 22.37 10.54
N SER A 29 17.89 21.81 10.22
CA SER A 29 18.11 20.35 10.02
C SER A 29 17.75 19.43 11.20
N SER A 30 17.42 19.98 12.38
CA SER A 30 17.05 19.22 13.58
C SER A 30 15.87 19.83 14.33
N HIS A 31 14.99 20.56 13.63
CA HIS A 31 13.83 21.24 14.23
C HIS A 31 12.89 20.31 15.02
N PHE A 32 12.86 19.03 14.68
CA PHE A 32 12.02 18.00 15.30
C PHE A 32 12.47 17.61 16.72
N SER A 33 13.68 17.99 17.16
CA SER A 33 14.20 17.65 18.48
C SER A 33 14.80 18.85 19.19
N ARG A 34 14.25 19.20 20.36
CA ARG A 34 14.75 20.33 21.18
C ARG A 34 16.18 20.12 21.71
N THR A 35 16.63 18.87 21.82
CA THR A 35 17.99 18.54 22.28
C THR A 35 19.01 18.72 21.18
N ILE A 36 18.65 18.38 19.93
CA ILE A 36 19.54 18.43 18.76
C ILE A 36 19.46 19.79 18.05
N ALA A 37 18.35 20.52 18.15
CA ALA A 37 18.13 21.82 17.51
C ALA A 37 19.04 22.96 17.99
N LYS A 38 19.79 22.79 19.10
CA LYS A 38 20.65 23.85 19.68
C LYS A 38 21.94 24.11 18.88
N GLY A 39 22.23 23.30 17.87
CA GLY A 39 23.39 23.47 16.98
C GLY A 39 24.59 22.58 17.36
N PRO A 40 25.53 22.37 16.42
CA PRO A 40 26.57 21.34 16.57
C PRO A 40 27.72 21.79 17.47
N GLU A 41 27.81 21.16 18.66
CA GLU A 41 28.99 21.25 19.53
C GLU A 41 30.02 20.14 19.24
N THR A 42 29.57 19.00 18.69
CA THR A 42 30.41 17.85 18.32
C THR A 42 29.92 17.20 17.02
N THR A 43 30.77 16.39 16.38
CA THR A 43 30.41 15.65 15.15
C THR A 43 29.31 14.61 15.37
N THR A 44 29.11 14.17 16.60
CA THR A 44 27.97 13.30 16.98
C THR A 44 26.63 13.94 16.65
N LEU A 45 26.55 15.27 16.68
CA LEU A 45 25.33 16.00 16.33
C LEU A 45 24.99 15.92 14.84
N ILE A 46 25.89 15.42 13.97
CA ILE A 46 25.57 15.11 12.57
C ILE A 46 24.84 13.77 12.48
N TRP A 47 25.20 12.80 13.32
CA TRP A 47 24.67 11.44 13.27
C TRP A 47 23.32 11.30 13.99
N ASN A 48 23.15 11.95 15.13
CA ASN A 48 21.90 11.90 15.91
C ASN A 48 20.65 12.30 15.10
N PRO A 49 20.66 13.39 14.30
CA PRO A 49 19.51 13.72 13.45
C PRO A 49 19.14 12.60 12.47
N HIS A 50 20.11 11.86 11.93
CA HIS A 50 19.85 10.76 11.00
C HIS A 50 19.27 9.54 11.70
N ALA A 51 19.78 9.22 12.89
CA ALA A 51 19.29 8.11 13.70
C ALA A 51 17.85 8.38 14.20
N ASP A 52 17.58 9.62 14.61
CA ASP A 52 16.35 9.97 15.28
C ASP A 52 15.27 10.50 14.32
N ALA A 53 15.59 10.75 13.04
CA ALA A 53 14.66 11.35 12.06
C ALA A 53 13.31 10.61 11.96
N HIS A 54 13.32 9.28 12.13
CA HIS A 54 12.13 8.44 12.02
C HIS A 54 11.67 7.88 13.37
N ASP A 55 12.29 8.30 14.47
CA ASP A 55 11.89 7.94 15.82
C ASP A 55 10.84 8.94 16.34
N PHE A 56 9.62 8.86 15.77
CA PHE A 56 8.58 9.87 16.06
C PHE A 56 8.15 9.93 17.52
N ASP A 57 8.31 8.83 18.27
CA ASP A 57 8.00 8.77 19.70
C ASP A 57 8.97 9.62 20.55
N SER A 58 10.19 9.91 20.06
CA SER A 58 11.11 10.83 20.74
C SER A 58 10.91 12.29 20.36
N HIS A 59 10.12 12.60 19.33
CA HIS A 59 9.85 13.97 18.88
C HIS A 59 8.74 14.64 19.67
N THR A 60 7.69 13.88 20.01
CA THR A 60 6.47 14.38 20.66
C THR A 60 5.82 13.27 21.48
N SER A 61 5.10 13.62 22.54
CA SER A 61 4.30 12.67 23.31
C SER A 61 2.85 12.59 22.82
N ASP A 62 2.49 13.37 21.78
CA ASP A 62 1.15 13.37 21.20
C ASP A 62 0.98 12.22 20.20
N LEU A 63 0.16 11.24 20.58
CA LEU A 63 -0.12 10.06 19.77
C LEU A 63 -0.87 10.39 18.47
N GLU A 64 -1.63 11.48 18.44
CA GLU A 64 -2.33 11.90 17.22
C GLU A 64 -1.32 12.39 16.18
N GLU A 65 -0.39 13.28 16.58
CA GLU A 65 0.69 13.76 15.73
C GLU A 65 1.59 12.60 15.23
N ILE A 66 1.96 11.67 16.10
CA ILE A 66 2.73 10.47 15.74
C ILE A 66 1.98 9.63 14.70
N SER A 67 0.68 9.42 14.89
CA SER A 67 -0.15 8.64 13.97
C SER A 67 -0.27 9.31 12.60
N GLN A 68 -0.40 10.64 12.56
CA GLN A 68 -0.44 11.41 11.31
C GLN A 68 0.89 11.35 10.55
N LYS A 69 2.03 11.49 11.25
CA LYS A 69 3.38 11.34 10.67
C LYS A 69 3.58 9.93 10.11
N ASN A 70 3.22 8.91 10.88
CA ASN A 70 3.27 7.53 10.44
C ASN A 70 2.41 7.31 9.20
N PHE A 71 1.14 7.72 9.24
CA PHE A 71 0.23 7.58 8.10
C PHE A 71 0.81 8.23 6.83
N SER A 72 1.32 9.46 6.92
CA SER A 72 1.97 10.16 5.79
C SER A 72 3.24 9.44 5.28
N ALA A 73 4.09 8.95 6.18
CA ALA A 73 5.29 8.21 5.83
C ALA A 73 4.98 6.92 5.04
N HIS A 74 3.85 6.26 5.33
CA HIS A 74 3.40 5.09 4.56
C HIS A 74 3.09 5.46 3.10
N PHE A 75 2.45 6.60 2.83
CA PHE A 75 2.22 7.05 1.45
C PHE A 75 3.52 7.34 0.72
N SER A 76 4.49 7.96 1.39
CA SER A 76 5.83 8.21 0.81
C SER A 76 6.57 6.89 0.51
N LYS A 77 6.44 5.91 1.40
CA LYS A 77 7.01 4.56 1.20
C LYS A 77 6.35 3.85 0.02
N LEU A 78 5.01 3.88 -0.07
CA LEU A 78 4.25 3.32 -1.19
C LEU A 78 4.63 4.00 -2.51
N SER A 79 4.70 5.33 -2.54
CA SER A 79 5.14 6.12 -3.69
C SER A 79 6.53 5.69 -4.17
N THR A 80 7.49 5.54 -3.26
CA THR A 80 8.84 5.06 -3.60
C THR A 80 8.82 3.65 -4.18
N THR A 81 7.99 2.75 -3.64
CA THR A 81 7.80 1.40 -4.20
C THR A 81 7.23 1.45 -5.62
N PHE A 82 6.22 2.28 -5.87
CA PHE A 82 5.64 2.42 -7.22
C PHE A 82 6.61 3.08 -8.21
N LEU A 83 7.44 4.01 -7.77
CA LEU A 83 8.50 4.59 -8.58
C LEU A 83 9.56 3.53 -8.94
N TRP A 84 9.98 2.72 -7.96
CA TRP A 84 10.88 1.59 -8.20
C TRP A 84 10.28 0.59 -9.19
N LEU A 85 9.02 0.19 -8.99
CA LEU A 85 8.29 -0.67 -9.93
C LEU A 85 8.25 -0.03 -11.32
N SER A 86 7.87 1.23 -11.45
CA SER A 86 7.86 1.94 -12.73
C SER A 86 9.22 1.87 -13.45
N GLY A 87 10.32 2.09 -12.72
CA GLY A 87 11.68 1.93 -13.24
C GLY A 87 11.97 0.52 -13.77
N THR A 88 11.52 -0.53 -13.08
CA THR A 88 11.70 -1.92 -13.54
C THR A 88 11.00 -2.19 -14.87
N TYR A 89 9.74 -1.74 -15.02
CA TYR A 89 8.98 -1.88 -16.28
C TYR A 89 9.58 -1.04 -17.41
N PHE A 90 10.01 0.19 -17.10
CA PHE A 90 10.67 1.07 -18.08
C PHE A 90 12.00 0.48 -18.60
N HIS A 91 12.81 -0.08 -17.71
CA HIS A 91 14.07 -0.74 -18.11
C HIS A 91 13.82 -2.01 -18.94
N GLY A 92 12.76 -2.76 -18.66
CA GLY A 92 12.33 -3.90 -19.47
C GLY A 92 11.94 -3.51 -20.90
N ALA A 93 11.35 -2.32 -21.08
CA ALA A 93 10.89 -1.83 -22.37
C ALA A 93 12.00 -1.26 -23.28
N ARG A 94 13.24 -1.08 -22.77
CA ARG A 94 14.26 -0.23 -23.42
C ARG A 94 15.59 -0.95 -23.66
N ARG A 95 15.67 -2.27 -23.55
CA ARG A 95 16.94 -3.01 -23.63
C ARG A 95 16.90 -4.08 -24.73
N GLY A 96 17.84 -4.00 -25.67
CA GLY A 96 18.15 -5.07 -26.61
C GLY A 96 18.94 -6.23 -25.96
N PHE A 97 19.19 -7.30 -26.72
CA PHE A 97 19.75 -8.59 -26.27
C PHE A 97 21.20 -8.57 -25.75
N GLN A 98 21.89 -7.42 -25.78
CA GLN A 98 23.25 -7.27 -25.24
C GLN A 98 23.19 -6.43 -23.96
N GLY A 99 23.32 -7.09 -22.81
CA GLY A 99 23.26 -6.43 -21.52
C GLY A 99 23.62 -7.35 -20.36
N MET A 100 23.60 -6.81 -19.14
CA MET A 100 23.78 -7.58 -17.92
C MET A 100 22.62 -8.56 -17.74
N GLN A 101 22.92 -9.84 -17.49
CA GLN A 101 21.90 -10.83 -17.14
C GLN A 101 21.27 -10.47 -15.79
N ILE A 102 19.95 -10.33 -15.76
CA ILE A 102 19.20 -10.08 -14.53
C ILE A 102 18.70 -11.40 -13.91
N THR A 103 18.63 -11.46 -12.58
CA THR A 103 18.16 -12.64 -11.82
C THR A 103 16.86 -12.39 -11.05
N SER A 104 16.22 -11.24 -11.27
CA SER A 104 15.03 -10.78 -10.54
C SER A 104 13.72 -11.49 -10.93
N GLY A 105 13.71 -12.28 -12.00
CA GLY A 105 12.52 -13.05 -12.44
C GLY A 105 11.43 -12.22 -13.13
N PHE A 106 11.61 -10.91 -13.33
CA PHE A 106 10.58 -10.03 -13.91
C PHE A 106 10.06 -10.47 -15.28
N PHE A 107 10.90 -11.07 -16.13
CA PHE A 107 10.46 -11.60 -17.42
C PHE A 107 9.40 -12.70 -17.29
N GLN A 108 9.49 -13.55 -16.27
CA GLN A 108 8.49 -14.60 -16.03
C GLN A 108 7.17 -14.02 -15.54
N ILE A 109 7.25 -12.97 -14.70
CA ILE A 109 6.07 -12.23 -14.24
C ILE A 109 5.39 -11.54 -15.43
N TRP A 110 6.13 -10.83 -16.27
CA TRP A 110 5.57 -10.14 -17.44
C TRP A 110 4.92 -11.13 -18.42
N ARG A 111 5.56 -12.29 -18.64
CA ARG A 111 5.00 -13.38 -19.44
C ARG A 111 3.68 -13.89 -18.85
N ALA A 112 3.63 -14.14 -17.53
CA ALA A 112 2.41 -14.59 -16.85
C ALA A 112 1.28 -13.55 -16.89
N SER A 113 1.63 -12.26 -16.91
CA SER A 113 0.69 -11.15 -17.08
C SER A 113 0.26 -10.92 -18.54
N GLY A 114 0.70 -11.75 -19.49
CA GLY A 114 0.35 -11.65 -20.90
C GLY A 114 0.98 -10.47 -21.63
N ILE A 115 2.08 -9.91 -21.10
CA ILE A 115 2.79 -8.79 -21.75
C ILE A 115 3.63 -9.32 -22.90
N THR A 116 3.35 -8.85 -24.11
CA THR A 116 3.95 -9.32 -25.36
C THR A 116 4.68 -8.24 -26.16
N SER A 117 4.59 -6.97 -25.76
CA SER A 117 5.23 -5.86 -26.47
C SER A 117 5.87 -4.85 -25.53
N GLU A 118 6.92 -4.18 -26.03
CA GLU A 118 7.58 -3.08 -25.31
C GLU A 118 6.61 -1.94 -25.00
N LEU A 119 5.63 -1.69 -25.88
CA LEU A 119 4.61 -0.66 -25.68
C LEU A 119 3.80 -0.91 -24.40
N GLN A 120 3.41 -2.16 -24.12
CA GLN A 120 2.69 -2.51 -22.89
C GLN A 120 3.54 -2.26 -21.64
N LEU A 121 4.85 -2.52 -21.69
CA LEU A 121 5.78 -2.21 -20.60
C LEU A 121 5.92 -0.69 -20.39
N TYR A 122 6.04 0.10 -21.47
CA TYR A 122 6.04 1.56 -21.39
C TYR A 122 4.74 2.12 -20.81
N CYS A 123 3.58 1.64 -21.28
CA CYS A 123 2.28 2.05 -20.77
C CYS A 123 2.13 1.71 -19.28
N THR A 124 2.61 0.53 -18.85
CA THR A 124 2.58 0.13 -17.43
C THR A 124 3.50 1.01 -16.58
N ALA A 125 4.69 1.35 -17.07
CA ALA A 125 5.61 2.26 -16.38
C ALA A 125 5.01 3.66 -16.22
N ILE A 126 4.42 4.21 -17.28
CA ILE A 126 3.75 5.52 -17.23
C ILE A 126 2.51 5.47 -16.33
N GLY A 127 1.70 4.41 -16.42
CA GLY A 127 0.55 4.19 -15.55
C GLY A 127 0.95 4.13 -14.07
N ALA A 128 2.06 3.47 -13.73
CA ALA A 128 2.61 3.47 -12.37
C ALA A 128 3.07 4.86 -11.92
N LEU A 129 3.64 5.70 -12.80
CA LEU A 129 3.98 7.10 -12.47
C LEU A 129 2.74 7.97 -12.27
N VAL A 130 1.72 7.78 -13.10
CA VAL A 130 0.42 8.46 -12.91
C VAL A 130 -0.22 8.00 -11.61
N PHE A 131 -0.10 6.73 -11.25
CA PHE A 131 -0.58 6.20 -9.97
C PHE A 131 0.22 6.74 -8.78
N VAL A 132 1.54 6.96 -8.89
CA VAL A 132 2.32 7.72 -7.89
C VAL A 132 1.72 9.11 -7.68
N THR A 133 1.43 9.82 -8.77
CA THR A 133 0.81 11.15 -8.72
C THR A 133 -0.62 11.11 -8.18
N LEU A 134 -1.40 10.07 -8.49
CA LEU A 134 -2.77 9.91 -7.98
C LEU A 134 -2.82 9.38 -6.54
N MET A 135 -1.83 8.64 -6.06
CA MET A 135 -1.71 8.31 -4.63
C MET A 135 -1.39 9.55 -3.79
N LEU A 136 -1.00 10.66 -4.44
CA LEU A 136 -0.97 11.97 -3.82
C LEU A 136 -2.36 12.68 -3.86
N PHE A 137 -3.37 12.19 -4.60
CA PHE A 137 -4.64 12.91 -4.89
C PHE A 137 -5.94 12.07 -5.17
N ALA A 138 -6.06 10.78 -4.79
CA ALA A 138 -7.11 9.79 -5.21
C ALA A 138 -8.60 10.24 -5.12
N GLY A 139 -9.62 9.68 -5.82
CA GLY A 139 -9.82 8.54 -6.75
C GLY A 139 -11.34 8.12 -6.81
N ALA A 140 -11.82 7.49 -7.91
CA ALA A 140 -13.27 7.27 -8.26
C ALA A 140 -13.77 5.79 -8.37
N THR A 141 -15.06 5.61 -8.74
CA THR A 141 -16.07 4.52 -8.47
C THR A 141 -16.19 3.31 -9.43
N PRO A 142 -16.94 2.21 -9.08
CA PRO A 142 -17.13 1.03 -9.95
C PRO A 142 -18.58 0.72 -10.43
N PHE A 143 -18.67 -0.30 -11.31
CA PHE A 143 -19.79 -0.77 -12.14
C PHE A 143 -20.08 -2.28 -11.89
N PHE A 144 -21.33 -2.78 -12.00
CA PHE A 144 -21.64 -4.23 -11.91
C PHE A 144 -22.91 -4.67 -12.66
N THR A 145 -22.87 -5.86 -13.29
CA THR A 145 -24.01 -6.74 -13.58
C THR A 145 -23.57 -8.22 -13.43
N LEU A 146 -24.21 -8.98 -12.52
CA LEU A 146 -23.72 -10.27 -11.98
C LEU A 146 -24.31 -11.50 -12.72
N ASN A 147 -23.56 -12.18 -13.59
CA ASN A 147 -23.94 -13.50 -14.15
C ASN A 147 -22.75 -14.47 -14.23
N LEU A 148 -22.60 -15.33 -13.22
CA LEU A 148 -21.37 -16.13 -12.97
C LEU A 148 -21.26 -17.44 -13.79
N SER A 149 -22.34 -17.88 -14.43
CA SER A 149 -22.38 -19.18 -15.13
C SER A 149 -21.61 -19.19 -16.47
N LYS A 150 -21.31 -18.01 -17.04
CA LYS A 150 -20.57 -17.87 -18.31
C LYS A 150 -19.04 -17.89 -18.16
N TYR A 151 -18.53 -18.08 -16.94
CA TYR A 151 -17.13 -17.82 -16.60
C TYR A 151 -16.30 -19.07 -16.25
N ALA A 152 -16.89 -20.26 -16.38
CA ALA A 152 -16.25 -21.53 -16.04
C ALA A 152 -15.06 -21.90 -16.95
N GLU A 153 -15.00 -21.37 -18.18
CA GLU A 153 -13.90 -21.64 -19.13
C GLU A 153 -12.56 -20.99 -18.72
N PHE A 154 -12.57 -20.03 -17.79
CA PHE A 154 -11.36 -19.35 -17.32
C PHE A 154 -11.14 -19.42 -15.79
N LEU A 155 -12.01 -20.12 -15.05
CA LEU A 155 -11.89 -20.36 -13.60
C LEU A 155 -11.88 -21.87 -13.33
N THR A 156 -10.70 -22.49 -13.35
CA THR A 156 -10.53 -23.95 -13.24
C THR A 156 -10.06 -24.36 -11.84
N PHE A 157 -9.92 -25.67 -11.62
CA PHE A 157 -9.35 -26.26 -10.40
C PHE A 157 -8.56 -27.54 -10.75
N TYR A 158 -7.62 -27.43 -11.69
CA TYR A 158 -6.87 -28.59 -12.20
C TYR A 158 -5.88 -29.14 -11.17
N GLY A 159 -5.15 -28.26 -10.48
CA GLY A 159 -4.09 -28.62 -9.55
C GLY A 159 -2.81 -29.12 -10.26
N GLY A 160 -1.64 -28.77 -9.71
CA GLY A 160 -0.34 -29.14 -10.28
C GLY A 160 0.25 -28.11 -11.24
N LEU A 161 1.14 -28.55 -12.14
CA LEU A 161 1.85 -27.70 -13.09
C LEU A 161 1.32 -27.89 -14.51
N ASP A 162 1.30 -26.81 -15.28
CA ASP A 162 1.08 -26.84 -16.72
C ASP A 162 2.29 -27.51 -17.40
N PRO A 163 2.09 -28.61 -18.15
CA PRO A 163 3.18 -29.35 -18.78
C PRO A 163 3.93 -28.55 -19.86
N VAL A 164 3.36 -27.47 -20.39
CA VAL A 164 4.00 -26.64 -21.43
C VAL A 164 4.89 -25.57 -20.82
N THR A 165 4.43 -24.89 -19.77
CA THR A 165 5.16 -23.78 -19.15
C THR A 165 5.99 -24.17 -17.94
N GLY A 166 5.69 -25.32 -17.31
CA GLY A 166 6.25 -25.74 -16.03
C GLY A 166 5.79 -24.88 -14.84
N GLY A 167 4.88 -23.93 -15.05
CA GLY A 167 4.29 -23.07 -14.02
C GLY A 167 2.93 -23.55 -13.56
N LEU A 168 2.32 -22.85 -12.59
CA LEU A 168 0.93 -23.11 -12.18
C LEU A 168 -0.04 -22.70 -13.29
N TRP A 169 -1.19 -23.37 -13.38
CA TRP A 169 -2.27 -23.00 -14.29
C TRP A 169 -2.79 -21.59 -13.99
N LEU A 170 -2.76 -20.68 -14.98
CA LEU A 170 -3.25 -19.30 -14.83
C LEU A 170 -4.74 -19.25 -14.44
N THR A 171 -5.53 -20.20 -14.92
CA THR A 171 -6.95 -20.34 -14.61
C THR A 171 -7.21 -20.77 -13.16
N ASP A 172 -6.32 -21.59 -12.58
CA ASP A 172 -6.37 -21.94 -11.15
C ASP A 172 -5.95 -20.74 -10.28
N ILE A 173 -4.95 -19.97 -10.72
CA ILE A 173 -4.55 -18.71 -10.07
C ILE A 173 -5.71 -17.71 -10.08
N ALA A 174 -6.42 -17.56 -11.21
CA ALA A 174 -7.58 -16.67 -11.32
C ALA A 174 -8.71 -17.10 -10.37
N HIS A 175 -9.01 -18.39 -10.30
CA HIS A 175 -9.98 -18.94 -9.34
C HIS A 175 -9.56 -18.64 -7.90
N HIS A 176 -8.30 -18.90 -7.56
CA HIS A 176 -7.75 -18.63 -6.23
C HIS A 176 -7.93 -17.16 -5.81
N HIS A 177 -7.58 -16.21 -6.69
CA HIS A 177 -7.74 -14.78 -6.40
C HIS A 177 -9.21 -14.39 -6.21
N LEU A 178 -10.13 -14.95 -7.01
CA LEU A 178 -11.56 -14.72 -6.84
C LEU A 178 -12.06 -15.26 -5.49
N ALA A 179 -11.67 -16.48 -5.12
CA ALA A 179 -12.03 -17.08 -3.85
C ALA A 179 -11.50 -16.25 -2.66
N ILE A 180 -10.25 -15.79 -2.75
CA ILE A 180 -9.64 -14.91 -1.75
C ILE A 180 -10.36 -13.56 -1.68
N ALA A 181 -10.72 -12.96 -2.82
CA ALA A 181 -11.42 -11.68 -2.86
C ALA A 181 -12.79 -11.79 -2.16
N ILE A 182 -13.54 -12.86 -2.42
CA ILE A 182 -14.83 -13.13 -1.76
C ILE A 182 -14.61 -13.34 -0.25
N LEU A 183 -13.62 -14.14 0.14
CA LEU A 183 -13.31 -14.40 1.55
C LEU A 183 -12.98 -13.10 2.29
N PHE A 184 -12.09 -12.26 1.73
CA PHE A 184 -11.74 -10.97 2.34
C PHE A 184 -12.91 -9.98 2.34
N LEU A 185 -13.77 -10.01 1.32
CA LEU A 185 -14.97 -9.17 1.30
C LEU A 185 -15.94 -9.57 2.43
N ILE A 186 -16.21 -10.86 2.60
CA ILE A 186 -17.06 -11.35 3.70
C ILE A 186 -16.41 -11.05 5.06
N ALA A 187 -15.10 -11.33 5.21
CA ALA A 187 -14.36 -11.05 6.44
C ALA A 187 -14.35 -9.56 6.80
N GLY A 188 -14.28 -8.67 5.80
CA GLY A 188 -14.36 -7.22 5.98
C GLY A 188 -15.67 -6.73 6.61
N HIS A 189 -16.73 -7.54 6.60
CA HIS A 189 -18.04 -7.21 7.21
C HIS A 189 -18.24 -7.82 8.61
N MET A 190 -17.25 -8.53 9.16
CA MET A 190 -17.34 -9.20 10.47
C MET A 190 -17.33 -8.23 11.66
N TYR A 191 -16.74 -7.04 11.50
CA TYR A 191 -16.62 -6.05 12.56
C TYR A 191 -17.72 -5.00 12.52
N ARG A 192 -18.25 -4.69 13.70
CA ARG A 192 -19.31 -3.71 13.85
C ARG A 192 -18.84 -2.30 13.52
N THR A 193 -19.66 -1.61 12.73
CA THR A 193 -19.49 -0.18 12.39
C THR A 193 -20.79 0.59 12.71
N ASN A 194 -21.01 1.73 12.06
CA ASN A 194 -22.14 2.64 12.33
C ASN A 194 -23.54 2.04 12.14
N TRP A 195 -23.67 0.96 11.37
CA TRP A 195 -24.96 0.32 11.11
C TRP A 195 -25.39 -0.65 12.23
N GLY A 196 -24.56 -0.85 13.27
CA GLY A 196 -24.91 -1.65 14.45
C GLY A 196 -24.99 -3.17 14.23
N ILE A 197 -24.69 -3.63 13.01
CA ILE A 197 -24.60 -5.05 12.62
C ILE A 197 -23.19 -5.57 12.94
N SER A 198 -23.03 -6.89 13.14
CA SER A 198 -21.74 -7.56 13.39
C SER A 198 -21.17 -7.37 14.81
N HIS A 199 -19.90 -7.74 15.05
CA HIS A 199 -19.32 -7.89 16.39
C HIS A 199 -18.31 -6.79 16.77
N GLY A 200 -18.33 -6.35 18.04
CA GLY A 200 -17.34 -5.42 18.58
C GLY A 200 -16.08 -6.14 19.04
N LEU A 201 -14.91 -5.74 18.52
CA LEU A 201 -13.62 -6.40 18.81
C LEU A 201 -13.33 -6.48 20.31
N LYS A 202 -13.60 -5.39 21.05
CA LYS A 202 -13.42 -5.29 22.50
C LYS A 202 -14.24 -6.33 23.29
N ARG A 203 -15.38 -6.78 22.75
CA ARG A 203 -16.25 -7.77 23.39
C ARG A 203 -15.67 -9.19 23.31
N TYR A 204 -14.91 -9.51 22.27
CA TYR A 204 -14.19 -10.78 22.19
C TYR A 204 -13.08 -10.86 23.25
N TYR A 205 -12.29 -9.80 23.39
CA TYR A 205 -11.18 -9.77 24.36
C TYR A 205 -11.62 -9.63 25.82
N ARG A 206 -12.82 -9.08 26.09
CA ARG A 206 -13.40 -8.96 27.44
C ARG A 206 -14.44 -10.03 27.75
N GLY A 207 -14.56 -11.06 26.90
CA GLY A 207 -15.45 -12.21 27.08
C GLY A 207 -14.87 -13.31 27.97
N LEU A 208 -13.85 -12.98 28.77
CA LEU A 208 -13.34 -13.67 29.95
C LEU A 208 -13.58 -12.75 31.15
#